data_AF-A0A432YZR7-F1
#
_entry.id   AF-A0A432YZR7-F1
#
_cell.length_a   1.000
_cell.length_b   1.000
_cell.length_c   1.000
_cell.angle_alpha   90.00
_cell.angle_beta   90.00
_cell.angle_gamma   90.00
#
_symmetry.space_group_name_H-M   'P 1'
#
loop_
_entity.id
_entity.type
_entity.pdbx_description
1 polymer ?
#
loop_
_entity_poly.entity_id
_entity_poly.type
_entity_poly.pdbx_seq_one_letter_code
_entity_poly.pdbx_strand_id
1 'polypeptide(L)'
;MKLLITVFASIFLWLSSVPGASAQDVAYYGFEPDITTNYLKEGNDYRLGFIRVAVEVMVPDPSYISVVEHHAPLLRNAFVSILSTATERQVRTMTGRDQLRLKCVERAKELMQQETGNPVIRDVIFTKYIYQ
;
A
#
# COMPACT_ATOMS: atom_id res chain seq x y z
N MET A 1 -47.59 -13.62 38.79
CA MET A 1 -46.44 -12.69 38.84
C MET A 1 -45.13 -13.33 38.32
N LYS A 2 -45.10 -14.65 38.05
CA LYS A 2 -43.96 -15.38 37.45
C LYS A 2 -44.00 -15.43 35.90
N LEU A 3 -45.18 -15.19 35.31
CA LEU A 3 -45.39 -15.20 33.85
C LEU A 3 -45.01 -13.84 33.21
N LEU A 4 -45.04 -12.73 33.98
CA LEU A 4 -44.68 -11.38 33.50
C LEU A 4 -43.14 -11.16 33.49
N ILE A 5 -42.41 -11.83 34.39
CA ILE A 5 -40.93 -11.79 34.46
C ILE A 5 -40.28 -12.62 33.35
N THR A 6 -40.99 -13.63 32.84
CA THR A 6 -40.46 -14.53 31.80
C THR A 6 -40.64 -13.90 30.43
N VAL A 7 -41.63 -13.04 30.21
CA VAL A 7 -41.79 -12.30 28.94
C VAL A 7 -40.75 -11.17 28.81
N PHE A 8 -40.36 -10.53 29.92
CA PHE A 8 -39.31 -9.49 29.92
C PHE A 8 -37.90 -10.04 29.66
N ALA A 9 -37.59 -11.28 30.11
CA ALA A 9 -36.29 -11.90 29.85
C ALA A 9 -36.10 -12.38 28.39
N SER A 10 -37.20 -12.58 27.66
CA SER A 10 -37.16 -13.04 26.24
C SER A 10 -37.03 -11.87 25.26
N ILE A 11 -37.40 -10.65 25.67
CA ILE A 11 -37.17 -9.41 24.89
C ILE A 11 -35.72 -8.93 25.02
N PHE A 12 -35.06 -9.15 26.16
CA PHE A 12 -33.63 -8.81 26.33
C PHE A 12 -32.67 -9.67 25.50
N LEU A 13 -33.08 -10.87 25.05
CA LEU A 13 -32.25 -11.76 24.22
C LEU A 13 -32.34 -11.47 22.72
N TRP A 14 -33.23 -10.59 22.28
CA TRP A 14 -33.30 -10.16 20.87
C TRP A 14 -32.47 -8.90 20.57
N LEU A 15 -31.83 -8.25 21.56
CA LEU A 15 -31.10 -6.97 21.37
C LEU A 15 -29.58 -7.10 21.47
N SER A 16 -29.04 -8.31 21.35
CA SER A 16 -27.60 -8.55 21.32
C SER A 16 -27.21 -9.00 19.92
N SER A 17 -27.58 -8.24 18.89
CA SER A 17 -26.77 -8.21 17.67
C SER A 17 -25.54 -7.34 17.95
N VAL A 18 -24.50 -7.89 18.58
CA VAL A 18 -23.11 -7.41 18.44
C VAL A 18 -22.83 -7.24 16.94
N PRO A 19 -22.64 -6.01 16.41
CA PRO A 19 -22.14 -5.85 15.06
C PRO A 19 -20.74 -6.46 15.08
N GLY A 20 -20.58 -7.65 14.52
CA GLY A 20 -19.27 -8.15 14.12
C GLY A 20 -18.61 -7.04 13.31
N ALA A 21 -17.61 -6.37 13.87
CA ALA A 21 -16.51 -5.75 13.12
C ALA A 21 -16.28 -6.57 11.82
N SER A 22 -16.90 -6.13 10.71
CA SER A 22 -16.62 -6.64 9.37
C SER A 22 -15.14 -6.35 9.17
N ALA A 23 -14.27 -7.36 9.32
CA ALA A 23 -12.95 -7.38 8.71
C ALA A 23 -13.12 -6.83 7.27
N GLN A 24 -12.79 -5.55 7.06
CA GLN A 24 -12.76 -4.98 5.72
C GLN A 24 -11.85 -5.90 4.89
N ASP A 25 -12.42 -6.55 3.87
CA ASP A 25 -11.67 -7.38 2.94
C ASP A 25 -10.68 -6.49 2.21
N VAL A 26 -9.40 -6.80 2.37
CA VAL A 26 -8.31 -6.09 1.71
C VAL A 26 -7.72 -6.95 0.62
N ALA A 27 -7.25 -6.32 -0.45
CA ALA A 27 -6.49 -7.05 -1.47
C ALA A 27 -5.14 -6.41 -1.76
N TYR A 28 -4.26 -7.19 -2.39
CA TYR A 28 -2.91 -6.81 -2.74
C TYR A 28 -2.65 -7.05 -4.21
N TYR A 29 -2.02 -6.08 -4.87
CA TYR A 29 -1.52 -6.24 -6.23
C TYR A 29 0.01 -6.15 -6.23
N GLY A 30 0.63 -7.23 -6.69
CA GLY A 30 2.08 -7.39 -6.82
C GLY A 30 2.61 -6.86 -8.14
N PHE A 31 3.63 -6.00 -8.14
CA PHE A 31 4.24 -5.59 -9.41
C PHE A 31 5.26 -6.64 -9.85
N GLU A 32 5.03 -7.24 -11.02
CA GLU A 32 5.95 -8.19 -11.64
C GLU A 32 6.39 -7.70 -13.03
N PRO A 33 7.70 -7.69 -13.34
CA PRO A 33 8.80 -8.12 -12.46
C PRO A 33 9.13 -7.07 -11.38
N ASP A 34 10.04 -7.42 -10.46
CA ASP A 34 10.58 -6.47 -9.47
C ASP A 34 11.13 -5.23 -10.18
N ILE A 35 10.99 -4.08 -9.52
CA ILE A 35 11.51 -2.82 -10.04
C ILE A 35 13.03 -2.76 -9.81
N THR A 36 13.80 -2.69 -10.89
CA THR A 36 15.26 -2.51 -10.85
C THR A 36 15.61 -1.15 -11.46
N THR A 37 16.19 -0.23 -10.68
CA THR A 37 16.69 1.06 -11.18
C THR A 37 17.96 1.55 -10.48
N ASN A 38 18.60 2.59 -11.01
CA ASN A 38 19.72 3.27 -10.33
C ASN A 38 19.27 4.13 -9.14
N TYR A 39 20.19 4.58 -8.27
CA TYR A 39 20.05 5.71 -7.35
C TYR A 39 21.32 6.57 -7.39
N LEU A 40 21.32 7.75 -6.74
CA LEU A 40 22.43 8.70 -6.81
C LEU A 40 23.45 8.33 -5.72
N LYS A 41 24.67 7.96 -6.12
CA LYS A 41 25.75 7.70 -5.16
C LYS A 41 26.22 9.04 -4.58
N GLU A 42 26.53 9.09 -3.29
CA GLU A 42 27.14 10.26 -2.70
C GLU A 42 28.67 10.29 -2.92
N GLY A 43 29.27 11.48 -2.95
CA GLY A 43 30.72 11.67 -3.08
C GLY A 43 31.24 11.75 -4.53
N ASN A 44 32.56 11.61 -4.72
CA ASN A 44 33.22 11.65 -6.04
C ASN A 44 33.16 10.30 -6.77
N ASP A 45 32.27 9.38 -6.36
CA ASP A 45 32.10 8.10 -7.04
C ASP A 45 31.19 8.33 -8.26
N TYR A 46 31.75 8.19 -9.46
CA TYR A 46 31.02 8.38 -10.72
C TYR A 46 30.15 7.17 -11.08
N ARG A 47 30.06 6.15 -10.20
CA ARG A 47 29.36 4.90 -10.48
C ARG A 47 27.90 5.07 -10.06
N LEU A 48 27.00 4.45 -10.81
CA LEU A 48 25.60 4.39 -10.43
C LEU A 48 25.43 3.30 -9.36
N GLY A 49 24.64 3.58 -8.32
CA GLY A 49 24.16 2.55 -7.42
C GLY A 49 22.92 1.89 -8.00
N PHE A 50 22.71 0.60 -7.74
CA PHE A 50 21.54 -0.12 -8.24
C PHE A 50 20.68 -0.57 -7.06
N ILE A 51 19.37 -0.43 -7.23
CA ILE A 51 18.39 -1.01 -6.33
C ILE A 51 17.40 -1.92 -7.08
N ARG A 52 17.01 -3.01 -6.42
CA ARG A 52 15.94 -3.92 -6.82
C ARG A 52 14.91 -3.99 -5.69
N VAL A 53 13.68 -3.59 -5.98
CA VAL A 53 12.57 -3.58 -5.03
C VAL A 53 11.36 -4.35 -5.56
N ALA A 54 10.86 -5.32 -4.80
CA ALA A 54 9.53 -5.87 -5.03
C ALA A 54 8.51 -4.97 -4.33
N VAL A 55 7.52 -4.50 -5.08
CA VAL A 55 6.51 -3.56 -4.60
C VAL A 55 5.15 -4.24 -4.67
N GLU A 56 4.35 -4.07 -3.62
CA GLU A 56 2.96 -4.49 -3.58
C GLU A 56 2.11 -3.32 -3.12
N VAL A 57 0.90 -3.17 -3.67
CA VAL A 57 -0.04 -2.13 -3.26
C VAL A 57 -1.24 -2.78 -2.54
N MET A 58 -1.67 -2.18 -1.41
CA MET A 58 -2.72 -2.63 -0.46
C MET A 58 -3.94 -1.79 -0.93
N VAL A 59 -5.06 -2.43 -1.32
CA VAL A 59 -6.31 -1.76 -1.75
C VAL A 59 -7.37 -2.03 -0.70
N PRO A 60 -8.19 -1.02 -0.33
CA PRO A 60 -9.18 -1.19 0.72
C PRO A 60 -10.34 -2.11 0.34
N ASP A 61 -10.56 -2.35 -0.96
CA ASP A 61 -11.61 -3.23 -1.47
C ASP A 61 -11.05 -4.10 -2.61
N PRO A 62 -11.25 -5.44 -2.60
CA PRO A 62 -10.86 -6.33 -3.69
C PRO A 62 -11.39 -5.92 -5.07
N SER A 63 -12.53 -5.23 -5.15
CA SER A 63 -13.09 -4.74 -6.41
C SER A 63 -12.17 -3.76 -7.15
N TYR A 64 -11.29 -3.06 -6.43
CA TYR A 64 -10.28 -2.16 -6.98
C TYR A 64 -9.06 -2.83 -7.62
N ILE A 65 -8.88 -4.14 -7.50
CA ILE A 65 -7.69 -4.81 -8.06
C ILE A 65 -7.59 -4.63 -9.57
N SER A 66 -8.69 -4.84 -10.30
CA SER A 66 -8.72 -4.67 -11.76
C SER A 66 -8.33 -3.25 -12.18
N VAL A 67 -8.80 -2.24 -11.42
CA VAL A 67 -8.46 -0.83 -11.66
C VAL A 67 -6.97 -0.59 -11.48
N VAL A 68 -6.39 -0.96 -10.34
CA VAL A 68 -4.92 -0.94 -10.14
C VAL A 68 -4.17 -1.69 -11.24
N GLU A 69 -4.63 -2.87 -11.66
CA GLU A 69 -3.95 -3.66 -12.68
C GLU A 69 -3.91 -2.91 -14.02
N HIS A 70 -5.04 -2.27 -14.38
CA HIS A 70 -5.13 -1.47 -15.59
C HIS A 70 -4.13 -0.30 -15.59
N HIS A 71 -3.94 0.36 -14.44
CA HIS A 71 -3.01 1.48 -14.29
C HIS A 71 -1.64 1.08 -13.76
N ALA A 72 -1.30 -0.21 -13.77
CA ALA A 72 -0.03 -0.67 -13.22
C ALA A 72 1.17 -0.02 -13.92
N PRO A 73 1.14 0.17 -15.27
CA PRO A 73 2.27 0.82 -15.93
C PRO A 73 2.54 2.25 -15.43
N LEU A 74 1.49 3.06 -15.27
CA LEU A 74 1.59 4.40 -14.70
C LEU A 74 2.22 4.42 -13.29
N LEU A 75 1.68 3.60 -12.38
CA LEU A 75 2.21 3.48 -11.02
C LEU A 75 3.67 3.01 -11.01
N ARG A 76 4.00 2.02 -11.87
CA ARG A 76 5.36 1.51 -12.02
C ARG A 76 6.30 2.64 -12.45
N ASN A 77 5.89 3.45 -13.44
CA ASN A 77 6.72 4.55 -13.92
C ASN A 77 7.02 5.56 -12.80
N ALA A 78 6.00 5.96 -12.04
CA ALA A 78 6.16 6.75 -10.81
C ALA A 78 7.12 6.13 -9.78
N PHE A 79 6.96 4.86 -9.39
CA PHE A 79 7.91 4.21 -8.48
C PHE A 79 9.34 4.17 -9.01
N VAL A 80 9.55 3.88 -10.31
CA VAL A 80 10.89 3.94 -10.92
C VAL A 80 11.47 5.34 -10.81
N SER A 81 10.65 6.36 -11.06
CA SER A 81 11.13 7.74 -11.07
C SER A 81 11.57 8.16 -9.66
N ILE A 82 10.73 7.91 -8.65
CA ILE A 82 11.08 8.14 -7.24
C ILE A 82 12.36 7.39 -6.83
N LEU A 83 12.45 6.10 -7.11
CA LEU A 83 13.60 5.31 -6.68
C LEU A 83 14.87 5.74 -7.43
N SER A 84 14.74 6.23 -8.67
CA SER A 84 15.88 6.57 -9.51
C SER A 84 16.62 7.83 -9.13
N THR A 85 15.89 8.73 -8.49
CA THR A 85 16.40 10.00 -8.01
C THR A 85 16.71 9.97 -6.52
N ALA A 86 16.41 8.87 -5.81
CA ALA A 86 16.81 8.70 -4.42
C ALA A 86 18.34 8.85 -4.24
N THR A 87 18.73 9.51 -3.17
CA THR A 87 20.13 9.56 -2.72
C THR A 87 20.57 8.25 -2.07
N GLU A 88 21.89 8.03 -1.98
CA GLU A 88 22.46 6.83 -1.37
C GLU A 88 22.06 6.69 0.10
N ARG A 89 22.08 7.81 0.84
CA ARG A 89 21.66 7.84 2.23
C ARG A 89 20.22 7.37 2.36
N GLN A 90 19.32 7.87 1.50
CA GLN A 90 17.92 7.47 1.54
C GLN A 90 17.73 5.96 1.26
N VAL A 91 18.55 5.37 0.38
CA VAL A 91 18.42 3.94 0.05
C VAL A 91 18.97 3.04 1.14
N ARG A 92 20.04 3.44 1.82
CA ARG A 92 20.78 2.55 2.72
C ARG A 92 20.28 2.58 4.15
N THR A 93 19.53 3.62 4.52
CA THR A 93 19.08 3.83 5.89
C THR A 93 17.64 3.34 6.03
N MET A 94 17.32 2.83 7.22
CA MET A 94 15.96 2.37 7.49
C MET A 94 14.95 3.51 7.40
N THR A 95 15.28 4.67 7.99
CA THR A 95 14.46 5.86 7.90
C THR A 95 14.27 6.34 6.46
N GLY A 96 15.34 6.41 5.66
CA GLY A 96 15.23 6.79 4.26
C GLY A 96 14.39 5.81 3.43
N ARG A 97 14.54 4.49 3.65
CA ARG A 97 13.68 3.47 3.03
C ARG A 97 12.20 3.73 3.34
N ASP A 98 11.89 4.05 4.59
CA ASP A 98 10.50 4.29 4.99
C ASP A 98 9.96 5.57 4.33
N GLN A 99 10.74 6.66 4.34
CA GLN A 99 10.43 7.86 3.57
C GLN A 99 10.21 7.60 2.06
N LEU A 100 11.07 6.84 1.37
CA LEU A 100 10.84 6.46 -0.03
C LEU A 100 9.53 5.69 -0.22
N ARG A 101 9.22 4.77 0.69
CA ARG A 101 7.96 4.02 0.64
C ARG A 101 6.78 4.97 0.77
N LEU A 102 6.82 5.90 1.74
CA LEU A 102 5.76 6.88 1.94
C LEU A 102 5.59 7.78 0.71
N LYS A 103 6.68 8.28 0.12
CA LYS A 103 6.63 8.99 -1.17
C LYS A 103 5.95 8.16 -2.27
N CYS A 104 6.24 6.86 -2.39
CA CYS A 104 5.54 6.00 -3.35
C CYS A 104 4.03 5.90 -3.03
N VAL A 105 3.62 5.83 -1.75
CA VAL A 105 2.19 5.83 -1.35
C VAL A 105 1.52 7.13 -1.78
N GLU A 106 2.10 8.28 -1.42
CA GLU A 106 1.49 9.58 -1.70
C GLU A 106 1.32 9.76 -3.21
N ARG A 107 2.40 9.54 -3.96
CA ARG A 107 2.36 9.58 -5.42
C ARG A 107 1.33 8.63 -6.03
N ALA A 108 1.24 7.39 -5.54
CA ALA A 108 0.26 6.43 -6.08
C ALA A 108 -1.17 6.89 -5.81
N LYS A 109 -1.45 7.43 -4.61
CA LYS A 109 -2.78 7.94 -4.27
C LYS A 109 -3.16 9.12 -5.16
N GLU A 110 -2.25 10.08 -5.32
CA GLU A 110 -2.45 11.21 -6.22
C GLU A 110 -2.73 10.77 -7.66
N LEU A 111 -1.96 9.81 -8.20
CA LEU A 111 -2.16 9.35 -9.58
C LEU A 111 -3.51 8.66 -9.73
N MET A 112 -3.90 7.86 -8.75
CA MET A 112 -5.14 7.10 -8.85
C MET A 112 -6.35 8.00 -8.68
N GLN A 113 -6.30 8.94 -7.73
CA GLN A 113 -7.26 10.05 -7.69
C GLN A 113 -7.39 10.77 -9.03
N GLN A 114 -6.30 11.17 -9.70
CA GLN A 114 -6.38 11.85 -11.00
C GLN A 114 -7.02 10.98 -12.09
N GLU A 115 -6.72 9.69 -12.15
CA GLU A 115 -7.17 8.84 -13.26
C GLU A 115 -8.56 8.24 -13.03
N THR A 116 -8.96 8.09 -11.77
CA THR A 116 -10.14 7.29 -11.41
C THR A 116 -11.17 8.06 -10.59
N GLY A 117 -10.83 9.27 -10.12
CA GLY A 117 -11.61 10.01 -9.13
C GLY A 117 -11.70 9.40 -7.71
N ASN A 118 -11.01 8.30 -7.39
CA ASN A 118 -11.14 7.57 -6.10
C ASN A 118 -9.75 7.29 -5.51
N PRO A 119 -9.61 7.30 -4.17
CA PRO A 119 -8.35 6.91 -3.53
C PRO A 119 -8.28 5.38 -3.47
N VAL A 120 -7.82 4.75 -4.54
CA VAL A 120 -7.83 3.28 -4.72
C VAL A 120 -6.73 2.60 -3.92
N ILE A 121 -5.71 3.36 -3.52
CA ILE A 121 -4.48 2.84 -2.91
C ILE A 121 -4.54 3.18 -1.43
N ARG A 122 -4.62 2.15 -0.59
CA ARG A 122 -4.45 2.31 0.85
C ARG A 122 -2.98 2.40 1.27
N ASP A 123 -2.12 1.49 0.80
CA ASP A 123 -0.69 1.48 1.18
C ASP A 123 0.19 0.86 0.09
N VAL A 124 1.52 1.05 0.20
CA VAL A 124 2.57 0.46 -0.63
C VAL A 124 3.54 -0.26 0.29
N ILE A 125 3.87 -1.49 -0.08
CA ILE A 125 4.70 -2.39 0.72
C ILE A 125 5.90 -2.81 -0.11
N PHE A 126 7.08 -2.65 0.48
CA PHE A 126 8.32 -3.19 -0.06
C PHE A 126 8.57 -4.58 0.53
N THR A 127 8.38 -5.63 -0.25
CA THR A 127 8.56 -7.04 0.16
C THR A 127 9.95 -7.59 -0.11
N LYS A 128 10.71 -6.97 -1.02
CA LYS A 128 12.14 -7.23 -1.26
C LYS A 128 12.85 -5.90 -1.47
N TYR A 129 14.05 -5.75 -0.92
CA TYR A 129 14.81 -4.50 -1.01
C TYR A 129 16.30 -4.82 -1.01
N ILE A 130 16.94 -4.79 -2.19
CA ILE A 130 18.33 -5.18 -2.40
C ILE A 130 19.01 -4.02 -3.09
N TYR A 131 20.17 -3.60 -2.59
CA TYR A 131 20.96 -2.54 -3.18
C TYR A 131 22.44 -2.95 -3.33
N GLN A 132 23.15 -2.35 -4.30
CA GLN A 132 24.57 -2.60 -4.61
C GLN A 132 25.29 -1.29 -4.95
#